data_AF-A0A9E0HG36-F1
#
_entry.id   AF-A0A9E0HG36-F1
#
_cell.length_a   1.000
_cell.length_b   1.000
_cell.length_c   1.000
_cell.angle_alpha   90.00
_cell.angle_beta   90.00
_cell.angle_gamma   90.00
#
_symmetry.space_group_name_H-M   'P 1'
#
loop_
_entity.id
_entity.type
_entity.pdbx_description
1 polymer ?
#
loop_
_entity_poly.entity_id
_entity_poly.type
_entity_poly.pdbx_seq_one_letter_code
_entity_poly.pdbx_strand_id
1 'polypeptide(L)'
;MSFGRLTVSVAFNLAAVTAVVATAGLSIGLSAGCKKATPPPARTDRPIALFIDERQVATSASLSTAPRALVEVVPGVSAPETWLAVIAIAADGQATTIMAPAREHADAIPALAVDARGAVAFGLAKGGVLTSPVAPLAKVIVKTKDDRGAVAAEVMAKGNRGGGDGEGHRHDGDGERPAPTAALTITVETAAGPTVLTGDKLTAVPSITAPIGDTETPGWHILDLLTAAGVTTAPTTVTLVDPEGTALTLTGGDLDRASTILYVKLNRGGQLRFRRFAKRGTTWEMTGELRGLGKIVVK
;
A
#
# COMPACT_ATOMS: atom_id res chain seq x y z
N MET A 1 -11.05 28.05 -49.58
CA MET A 1 -11.84 27.11 -48.75
C MET A 1 -11.85 27.66 -47.33
N SER A 2 -13.03 27.76 -46.75
CA SER A 2 -13.38 28.59 -45.59
C SER A 2 -12.90 28.01 -44.25
N PHE A 3 -12.36 28.86 -43.37
CA PHE A 3 -12.04 28.51 -41.98
C PHE A 3 -13.23 28.86 -41.08
N GLY A 4 -13.91 27.84 -40.55
CA GLY A 4 -14.98 28.01 -39.55
C GLY A 4 -14.42 28.13 -38.14
N ARG A 5 -14.65 29.28 -37.50
CA ARG A 5 -14.40 29.50 -36.06
C ARG A 5 -15.53 28.87 -35.24
N LEU A 6 -15.18 28.03 -34.27
CA LEU A 6 -16.10 27.50 -33.26
C LEU A 6 -16.01 28.38 -32.00
N THR A 7 -17.13 29.00 -31.64
CA THR A 7 -17.29 29.79 -30.40
C THR A 7 -17.99 28.91 -29.38
N VAL A 8 -17.40 28.69 -28.19
CA VAL A 8 -18.05 28.00 -27.07
C VAL A 8 -18.37 29.03 -25.99
N SER A 9 -19.67 29.26 -25.76
CA SER A 9 -20.19 30.09 -24.69
C SER A 9 -20.29 29.30 -23.38
N VAL A 10 -19.72 29.83 -22.30
CA VAL A 10 -19.87 29.29 -20.93
C VAL A 10 -20.96 30.09 -20.23
N ALA A 11 -22.05 29.43 -19.84
CA ALA A 11 -23.11 30.02 -19.02
C ALA A 11 -22.85 29.78 -17.53
N PHE A 12 -22.67 30.87 -16.79
CA PHE A 12 -22.68 30.90 -15.33
C PHE A 12 -24.13 30.82 -14.83
N ASN A 13 -24.45 29.83 -13.99
CA ASN A 13 -25.70 29.82 -13.22
C ASN A 13 -25.42 30.27 -11.78
N LEU A 14 -25.96 31.44 -11.45
CA LEU A 14 -25.97 32.09 -10.16
C LEU A 14 -27.40 31.98 -9.62
N ALA A 15 -27.60 31.25 -8.53
CA ALA A 15 -28.83 31.27 -7.73
C ALA A 15 -28.51 30.63 -6.37
N ALA A 16 -29.08 31.00 -5.25
CA ALA A 16 -29.75 32.20 -4.79
C ALA A 16 -29.77 32.06 -3.26
N VAL A 17 -29.66 33.19 -2.57
CA VAL A 17 -29.71 33.34 -1.12
C VAL A 17 -31.07 32.88 -0.58
N THR A 18 -31.10 32.14 0.53
CA THR A 18 -32.27 32.10 1.41
C THR A 18 -31.81 32.03 2.86
N ALA A 19 -32.02 33.14 3.57
CA ALA A 19 -31.87 33.27 5.00
C ALA A 19 -33.08 32.64 5.71
N VAL A 20 -32.84 31.92 6.82
CA VAL A 20 -33.90 31.54 7.76
C VAL A 20 -33.56 32.15 9.12
N VAL A 21 -34.57 32.83 9.62
CA VAL A 21 -34.65 33.67 10.82
C VAL A 21 -34.50 32.85 12.10
N ALA A 22 -33.85 33.48 13.08
CA ALA A 22 -33.66 33.00 14.44
C ALA A 22 -34.98 32.94 15.24
N THR A 23 -35.12 31.92 16.09
CA THR A 23 -35.98 31.96 17.27
C THR A 23 -35.15 31.73 18.52
N ALA A 24 -35.21 32.71 19.41
CA ALA A 24 -34.58 32.71 20.72
C ALA A 24 -35.26 31.70 21.65
N GLY A 25 -34.47 30.84 22.27
CA GLY A 25 -34.85 30.02 23.42
C GLY A 25 -33.94 30.34 24.59
N LEU A 26 -34.41 31.22 25.48
CA LEU A 26 -33.79 31.53 26.76
C LEU A 26 -33.92 30.31 27.68
N SER A 27 -32.81 29.77 28.16
CA SER A 27 -32.80 28.80 29.25
C SER A 27 -31.64 29.13 30.18
N ILE A 28 -31.98 29.83 31.26
CA ILE A 28 -31.09 30.15 32.37
C ILE A 28 -31.00 28.88 33.22
N GLY A 29 -29.85 28.22 33.17
CA GLY A 29 -29.50 27.10 34.06
C GLY A 29 -28.23 27.43 34.82
N LEU A 30 -28.37 27.97 36.03
CA LEU A 30 -27.29 28.04 37.01
C LEU A 30 -26.96 26.62 37.47
N SER A 31 -25.79 26.11 37.09
CA SER A 31 -25.17 24.98 37.79
C SER A 31 -23.70 25.30 38.08
N ALA A 32 -23.35 25.20 39.37
CA ALA A 32 -22.03 25.47 39.88
C ALA A 32 -20.99 24.57 39.18
N GLY A 33 -20.08 25.20 38.46
CA GLY A 33 -19.02 24.53 37.71
C GLY A 33 -17.96 23.93 38.62
N CYS A 34 -18.17 22.70 39.08
CA CYS A 34 -17.07 21.79 39.32
C CYS A 34 -16.53 21.35 37.96
N LYS A 35 -15.53 22.07 37.42
CA LYS A 35 -14.70 21.58 36.31
C LYS A 35 -14.05 20.27 36.77
N LYS A 36 -14.70 19.15 36.47
CA LYS A 36 -14.11 17.82 36.60
C LYS A 36 -12.88 17.85 35.69
N ALA A 37 -11.71 17.93 36.32
CA ALA A 37 -10.44 17.87 35.60
C ALA A 37 -10.51 16.63 34.70
N THR A 38 -10.36 16.83 33.39
CA THR A 38 -10.19 15.73 32.44
C THR A 38 -9.05 14.88 33.00
N PRO A 39 -9.26 13.58 33.27
CA PRO A 39 -8.20 12.73 33.76
C PRO A 39 -7.00 12.88 32.81
N PRO A 40 -5.77 13.02 33.32
CA PRO A 40 -4.60 12.94 32.45
C PRO A 40 -4.74 11.66 31.59
N PRO A 41 -4.44 11.71 30.29
CA PRO A 41 -4.41 10.50 29.48
C PRO A 41 -3.55 9.48 30.23
N ALA A 42 -4.09 8.27 30.42
CA ALA A 42 -3.42 7.23 31.18
C ALA A 42 -2.00 7.06 30.63
N ARG A 43 -0.98 7.26 31.47
CA ARG A 43 0.41 6.97 31.12
C ARG A 43 0.46 5.50 30.72
N THR A 44 0.64 5.25 29.44
CA THR A 44 1.05 3.95 28.96
C THR A 44 2.56 3.91 29.06
N ASP A 45 3.08 3.64 30.27
CA ASP A 45 4.43 3.09 30.48
C ASP A 45 4.49 1.65 29.92
N ARG A 46 3.84 1.41 28.78
CA ARG A 46 3.79 0.09 28.15
C ARG A 46 5.07 -0.08 27.36
N PRO A 47 5.87 -1.09 27.69
CA PRO A 47 7.05 -1.39 26.91
C PRO A 47 6.59 -1.87 25.52
N ILE A 48 7.23 -1.38 24.46
CA ILE A 48 6.88 -1.71 23.07
C ILE A 48 7.68 -2.91 22.59
N ALA A 49 7.12 -3.72 21.69
CA ALA A 49 7.85 -4.86 21.15
C ALA A 49 8.85 -4.44 20.06
N LEU A 50 10.05 -4.99 20.09
CA LEU A 50 11.15 -4.69 19.17
C LEU A 50 11.51 -5.94 18.38
N PHE A 51 11.56 -5.82 17.05
CA PHE A 51 11.74 -6.93 16.13
C PHE A 51 12.92 -6.72 15.18
N ILE A 52 13.54 -7.82 14.77
CA ILE A 52 14.45 -7.91 13.61
C ILE A 52 13.88 -8.97 12.68
N ASP A 53 13.62 -8.61 11.41
CA ASP A 53 13.08 -9.54 10.39
C ASP A 53 11.89 -10.39 10.92
N GLU A 54 10.90 -9.74 11.54
CA GLU A 54 9.71 -10.37 12.17
C GLU A 54 9.95 -11.22 13.43
N ARG A 55 11.19 -11.40 13.87
CA ARG A 55 11.50 -12.04 15.15
C ARG A 55 11.55 -10.99 16.26
N GLN A 56 10.72 -11.15 17.29
CA GLN A 56 10.83 -10.30 18.48
C GLN A 56 12.15 -10.60 19.20
N VAL A 57 12.95 -9.56 19.43
CA VAL A 57 14.25 -9.68 20.09
C VAL A 57 14.27 -9.01 21.45
N ALA A 58 13.38 -8.05 21.69
CA ALA A 58 13.25 -7.37 22.96
C ALA A 58 11.86 -6.74 23.13
N THR A 59 11.66 -6.21 24.32
CA THR A 59 10.63 -5.21 24.59
C THR A 59 11.37 -3.99 25.12
N SER A 60 10.98 -2.77 24.73
CA SER A 60 11.73 -1.56 25.08
C SER A 60 11.85 -1.44 26.60
N ALA A 61 13.09 -1.48 27.10
CA ALA A 61 13.39 -1.11 28.47
C ALA A 61 13.38 0.43 28.63
N SER A 62 13.46 0.91 29.86
CA SER A 62 13.37 2.32 30.28
C SER A 62 13.88 3.33 29.24
N LEU A 63 12.94 4.00 28.58
CA LEU A 63 13.20 5.13 27.70
C LEU A 63 13.00 6.43 28.49
N SER A 64 13.70 7.49 28.07
CA SER A 64 13.49 8.84 28.58
C SER A 64 12.99 9.74 27.44
N THR A 65 12.78 11.03 27.72
CA THR A 65 12.43 12.01 26.69
C THR A 65 13.59 12.30 25.72
N ALA A 66 14.82 11.92 26.08
CA ALA A 66 15.96 12.03 25.18
C ALA A 66 15.92 10.88 24.15
N PRO A 67 15.99 11.16 22.84
CA PRO A 67 16.03 10.12 21.81
C PRO A 67 17.22 9.18 21.99
N ARG A 68 16.95 7.87 21.95
CA ARG A 68 17.96 6.80 21.95
C ARG A 68 17.94 6.07 20.63
N ALA A 69 19.10 5.91 20.00
CA ALA A 69 19.22 5.27 18.71
C ALA A 69 18.77 3.80 18.77
N LEU A 70 18.15 3.30 17.68
CA LEU A 70 17.67 1.91 17.63
C LEU A 70 18.79 0.88 17.84
N VAL A 71 20.01 1.16 17.39
CA VAL A 71 21.20 0.31 17.63
C VAL A 71 21.53 0.10 19.10
N GLU A 72 21.14 1.02 19.98
CA GLU A 72 21.39 0.92 21.42
C GLU A 72 20.30 0.17 22.18
N VAL A 73 19.09 0.11 21.61
CA VAL A 73 17.88 -0.38 22.28
C VAL A 73 17.33 -1.67 21.69
N VAL A 74 17.74 -2.05 20.47
CA VAL A 74 17.37 -3.31 19.81
C VAL A 74 18.56 -4.28 19.89
N PRO A 75 18.54 -5.28 20.80
CA PRO A 75 19.66 -6.20 20.95
C PRO A 75 19.91 -7.03 19.68
N GLY A 76 21.18 -7.17 19.31
CA GLY A 76 21.60 -8.00 18.17
C GLY A 76 21.27 -7.42 16.80
N VAL A 77 20.82 -6.17 16.72
CA VAL A 77 20.61 -5.50 15.44
C VAL A 77 21.94 -5.22 14.75
N SER A 78 21.99 -5.42 13.43
CA SER A 78 23.17 -5.11 12.62
C SER A 78 23.39 -3.59 12.52
N ALA A 79 24.51 -3.17 11.91
CA ALA A 79 24.80 -1.76 11.72
C ALA A 79 23.76 -1.07 10.79
N PRO A 80 23.37 0.20 11.02
CA PRO A 80 22.28 0.87 10.30
C PRO A 80 22.41 0.92 8.78
N GLU A 81 23.63 0.96 8.26
CA GLU A 81 23.95 0.91 6.83
C GLU A 81 23.54 -0.40 6.16
N THR A 82 23.27 -1.45 6.93
CA THR A 82 22.82 -2.75 6.45
C THR A 82 21.31 -2.92 6.50
N TRP A 83 20.56 -1.92 6.98
CA TRP A 83 19.12 -2.01 7.13
C TRP A 83 18.42 -1.68 5.80
N LEU A 84 17.47 -2.51 5.43
CA LEU A 84 16.57 -2.26 4.30
C LEU A 84 15.48 -1.26 4.68
N ALA A 85 14.91 -1.40 5.87
CA ALA A 85 13.86 -0.52 6.36
C ALA A 85 13.74 -0.55 7.88
N VAL A 86 13.12 0.48 8.44
CA VAL A 86 12.59 0.50 9.80
C VAL A 86 11.09 0.77 9.71
N ILE A 87 10.29 -0.14 10.25
CA ILE A 87 8.84 -0.05 10.26
C ILE A 87 8.39 0.22 11.70
N ALA A 88 7.75 1.35 11.91
CA ALA A 88 7.15 1.75 13.17
C ALA A 88 5.64 1.62 13.09
N ILE A 89 5.04 0.85 13.98
CA ILE A 89 3.60 0.63 14.03
C ILE A 89 3.04 1.32 15.27
N ALA A 90 2.14 2.27 15.05
CA ALA A 90 1.42 2.99 16.09
C ALA A 90 0.38 2.09 16.80
N ALA A 91 -0.12 2.52 17.96
CA ALA A 91 -1.10 1.76 18.74
C ALA A 91 -2.45 1.59 18.04
N ASP A 92 -2.75 2.43 17.06
CA ASP A 92 -3.93 2.32 16.19
C ASP A 92 -3.72 1.39 14.97
N GLY A 93 -2.53 0.80 14.84
CA GLY A 93 -2.16 -0.10 13.76
C GLY A 93 -1.58 0.60 12.52
N GLN A 94 -1.50 1.94 12.48
CA GLN A 94 -0.86 2.63 11.36
C GLN A 94 0.64 2.35 11.33
N ALA A 95 1.15 1.99 10.15
CA ALA A 95 2.56 1.74 9.93
C ALA A 95 3.23 2.91 9.21
N THR A 96 4.39 3.33 9.71
CA THR A 96 5.30 4.26 9.04
C THR A 96 6.60 3.53 8.73
N THR A 97 7.03 3.57 7.47
CA THR A 97 8.24 2.89 7.02
C THR A 97 9.29 3.91 6.60
N ILE A 98 10.50 3.76 7.11
CA ILE A 98 11.68 4.50 6.67
C ILE A 98 12.58 3.52 5.90
N MET A 99 12.71 3.73 4.59
CA MET A 99 13.55 2.90 3.74
C MET A 99 15.02 3.31 3.89
N ALA A 100 15.92 2.33 3.94
CA ALA A 100 17.37 2.50 3.98
C ALA A 100 17.83 3.72 4.82
N PRO A 101 17.48 3.79 6.12
CA PRO A 101 17.51 5.03 6.90
C PRO A 101 18.88 5.72 6.92
N ALA A 102 19.97 4.96 7.05
CA ALA A 102 21.33 5.51 7.05
C ALA A 102 21.71 6.17 5.71
N ARG A 103 21.11 5.73 4.59
CA ARG A 103 21.37 6.27 3.25
C ARG A 103 20.46 7.47 2.93
N GLU A 104 19.18 7.36 3.27
CA GLU A 104 18.17 8.37 2.92
C GLU A 104 18.15 9.53 3.92
N HIS A 105 18.67 9.30 5.13
CA HIS A 105 18.73 10.28 6.22
C HIS A 105 20.12 10.28 6.87
N ALA A 106 21.15 10.62 6.10
CA ALA A 106 22.55 10.57 6.58
C ALA A 106 22.83 11.45 7.82
N ASP A 107 22.01 12.46 8.08
CA ASP A 107 22.14 13.40 9.20
C ASP A 107 21.15 13.14 10.35
N ALA A 108 20.40 12.04 10.31
CA ALA A 108 19.42 11.69 11.33
C ALA A 108 19.39 10.18 11.61
N ILE A 109 19.15 9.81 12.87
CA ILE A 109 19.28 8.40 13.30
C ILE A 109 17.90 7.89 13.75
N PRO A 110 17.42 6.73 13.26
CA PRO A 110 16.20 6.11 13.79
C PRO A 110 16.32 5.89 15.29
N ALA A 111 15.37 6.43 16.06
CA ALA A 111 15.45 6.49 17.50
C ALA A 111 14.08 6.34 18.18
N LEU A 112 14.13 5.96 19.46
CA LEU A 112 12.98 5.90 20.36
C LEU A 112 13.13 6.94 21.48
N ALA A 113 12.03 7.56 21.85
CA ALA A 113 11.94 8.44 23.01
C ALA A 113 10.57 8.29 23.69
N VAL A 114 10.43 8.85 24.88
CA VAL A 114 9.14 9.08 25.53
C VAL A 114 8.65 10.49 25.18
N ASP A 115 7.42 10.62 24.70
CA ASP A 115 6.82 11.92 24.38
C ASP A 115 6.38 12.67 25.65
N ALA A 116 5.86 13.89 25.47
CA ALA A 116 5.39 14.72 26.58
C ALA A 116 4.23 14.10 27.38
N ARG A 117 3.52 13.11 26.81
CA ARG A 117 2.39 12.41 27.44
C ARG A 117 2.82 11.10 28.11
N GLY A 118 4.10 10.73 28.04
CA GLY A 118 4.61 9.48 28.59
C GLY A 118 4.50 8.29 27.63
N ALA A 119 4.09 8.49 26.37
CA ALA A 119 4.00 7.43 25.39
C ALA A 119 5.34 7.23 24.67
N VAL A 120 5.68 5.98 24.35
CA VAL A 120 6.84 5.70 23.50
C VAL A 120 6.56 6.20 22.09
N ALA A 121 7.52 6.92 21.53
CA ALA A 121 7.50 7.49 20.20
C ALA A 121 8.70 7.00 19.39
N PHE A 122 8.51 6.83 18.09
CA PHE A 122 9.58 6.58 17.13
C PHE A 122 9.73 7.75 16.15
N GLY A 123 10.95 8.04 15.74
CA GLY A 123 11.22 8.97 14.66
C GLY A 123 12.69 8.99 14.28
N LEU A 124 13.07 9.94 13.43
CA LEU A 124 14.47 10.24 13.14
C LEU A 124 14.97 11.28 14.14
N ALA A 125 16.00 10.96 14.91
CA ALA A 125 16.64 11.90 15.82
C ALA A 125 17.59 12.81 15.04
N LYS A 126 17.34 14.12 15.09
CA LYS A 126 18.20 15.17 14.54
C LYS A 126 18.34 16.29 15.57
N GLY A 127 19.57 16.64 15.92
CA GLY A 127 19.85 17.65 16.95
C GLY A 127 19.26 17.34 18.33
N GLY A 128 19.14 16.05 18.68
CA GLY A 128 18.61 15.61 19.98
C GLY A 128 17.08 15.57 20.09
N VAL A 129 16.36 15.74 18.99
CA VAL A 129 14.88 15.72 18.94
C VAL A 129 14.40 14.74 17.86
N LEU A 130 13.28 14.06 18.10
CA LEU A 130 12.62 13.25 17.07
C LEU A 130 11.87 14.14 16.07
N THR A 131 12.12 13.95 14.77
CA THR A 131 11.35 14.56 13.69
C THR A 131 10.19 13.66 13.28
N SER A 132 9.01 14.25 13.07
CA SER A 132 7.77 13.55 12.67
C SER A 132 7.48 12.30 13.51
N PRO A 133 7.38 12.42 14.85
CA PRO A 133 7.29 11.28 15.73
C PRO A 133 5.98 10.50 15.53
N VAL A 134 6.10 9.18 15.47
CA VAL A 134 4.99 8.22 15.51
C VAL A 134 4.75 7.83 16.96
N ALA A 135 3.63 8.27 17.52
CA ALA A 135 3.24 8.00 18.91
C ALA A 135 1.70 7.98 19.05
N PRO A 136 1.14 7.19 19.99
CA PRO A 136 1.80 6.18 20.80
C PRO A 136 2.21 4.96 19.95
N LEU A 137 3.36 4.38 20.25
CA LEU A 137 3.90 3.28 19.48
C LEU A 137 3.49 1.91 20.05
N ALA A 138 3.20 0.95 19.18
CA ALA A 138 2.94 -0.45 19.56
C ALA A 138 4.18 -1.34 19.37
N LYS A 139 4.85 -1.24 18.21
CA LYS A 139 6.08 -1.99 17.92
C LYS A 139 6.96 -1.32 16.88
N VAL A 140 8.24 -1.71 16.87
CA VAL A 140 9.21 -1.36 15.81
C VAL A 140 9.83 -2.62 15.25
N ILE A 141 9.99 -2.66 13.92
CA ILE A 141 10.62 -3.75 13.18
C ILE A 141 11.79 -3.17 12.39
N VAL A 142 12.99 -3.71 12.61
CA VAL A 142 14.15 -3.45 11.76
C VAL A 142 14.25 -4.57 10.73
N LYS A 143 14.15 -4.22 9.44
CA LYS A 143 14.30 -5.15 8.33
C LYS A 143 15.74 -5.11 7.84
N THR A 144 16.43 -6.25 7.93
CA THR A 144 17.81 -6.45 7.43
C THR A 144 17.83 -7.36 6.20
N LYS A 145 16.75 -8.10 5.99
CA LYS A 145 16.54 -8.99 4.83
C LYS A 145 15.25 -8.63 4.11
N ASP A 146 15.23 -8.86 2.80
CA ASP A 146 13.97 -8.85 2.05
C ASP A 146 13.18 -10.13 2.35
N ASP A 147 11.93 -10.19 1.90
CA ASP A 147 11.05 -11.34 2.19
C ASP A 147 11.50 -12.64 1.50
N ARG A 148 12.55 -12.59 0.66
CA ARG A 148 13.22 -13.76 0.05
C ARG A 148 14.45 -14.20 0.85
N GLY A 149 14.78 -13.50 1.93
CA GLY A 149 15.95 -13.75 2.78
C GLY A 149 17.25 -13.14 2.25
N ALA A 150 17.21 -12.34 1.18
CA ALA A 150 18.38 -11.66 0.63
C ALA A 150 18.75 -10.46 1.51
N VAL A 151 20.04 -10.33 1.83
CA VAL A 151 20.55 -9.22 2.65
C VAL A 151 20.65 -7.94 1.83
N ALA A 152 20.56 -6.78 2.51
CA ALA A 152 20.49 -5.46 1.90
C ALA A 152 21.50 -5.20 0.76
N ALA A 153 22.73 -5.69 0.89
CA ALA A 153 23.78 -5.53 -0.13
C ALA A 153 23.41 -6.15 -1.50
N GLU A 154 22.66 -7.26 -1.51
CA GLU A 154 22.32 -8.00 -2.74
C GLU A 154 21.09 -7.42 -3.46
N VAL A 155 20.11 -6.94 -2.69
CA VAL A 155 18.92 -6.24 -3.21
C VAL A 155 19.31 -4.89 -3.81
N MET A 156 20.31 -4.22 -3.24
CA MET A 156 20.74 -2.88 -3.64
C MET A 156 21.69 -2.86 -4.84
N ALA A 157 22.35 -3.98 -5.15
CA ALA A 157 23.17 -4.11 -6.37
C ALA A 157 22.33 -4.08 -7.66
N LYS A 158 20.99 -4.22 -7.57
CA LYS A 158 20.08 -4.22 -8.73
C LYS A 158 19.38 -2.89 -9.03
N GLY A 159 19.69 -1.81 -8.31
CA GLY A 159 19.42 -0.43 -8.75
C GLY A 159 17.97 0.08 -8.57
N ASN A 160 17.87 1.21 -7.88
CA ASN A 160 16.72 2.07 -7.56
C ASN A 160 15.70 2.36 -8.69
N ARG A 161 14.43 2.57 -8.28
CA ARG A 161 13.56 3.78 -8.42
C ARG A 161 12.08 3.32 -8.25
N GLY A 162 11.21 3.81 -7.38
CA GLY A 162 11.18 4.89 -6.39
C GLY A 162 9.79 4.84 -5.72
N GLY A 163 9.70 5.28 -4.46
CA GLY A 163 8.46 5.36 -3.69
C GLY A 163 7.73 6.71 -3.81
N GLY A 164 6.53 6.75 -3.22
CA GLY A 164 5.67 7.92 -2.98
C GLY A 164 4.71 8.26 -4.14
N ASP A 165 3.43 8.60 -3.99
CA ASP A 165 2.61 8.96 -2.82
C ASP A 165 1.13 8.62 -3.13
N GLY A 166 0.31 8.61 -2.08
CA GLY A 166 -0.99 7.95 -2.07
C GLY A 166 -2.16 8.68 -2.72
N GLU A 167 -3.21 7.89 -2.97
CA GLU A 167 -4.59 8.33 -2.81
C GLU A 167 -5.46 7.10 -2.48
N GLY A 168 -6.31 7.29 -1.47
CA GLY A 168 -6.70 6.23 -0.55
C GLY A 168 -7.43 5.05 -1.16
N HIS A 169 -7.11 3.84 -0.70
CA HIS A 169 -7.95 2.67 -0.90
C HIS A 169 -8.24 1.99 0.43
N ARG A 170 -9.53 1.95 0.73
CA ARG A 170 -10.17 1.24 1.84
C ARG A 170 -9.52 -0.13 2.04
N HIS A 171 -9.23 -0.41 3.31
CA HIS A 171 -8.70 -1.67 3.83
C HIS A 171 -9.45 -2.86 3.24
N ASP A 172 -8.78 -3.62 2.37
CA ASP A 172 -9.19 -4.97 2.02
C ASP A 172 -8.73 -5.91 3.13
N GLY A 173 -9.38 -5.87 4.30
CA GLY A 173 -9.29 -6.86 5.37
C GLY A 173 -7.92 -7.08 6.02
N ASP A 174 -7.91 -7.22 7.35
CA ASP A 174 -6.72 -7.56 8.13
C ASP A 174 -6.43 -9.07 8.13
N GLY A 175 -6.90 -9.80 7.11
CA GLY A 175 -6.75 -11.25 7.00
C GLY A 175 -5.54 -11.69 6.18
N GLU A 176 -5.02 -12.88 6.48
CA GLU A 176 -4.07 -13.57 5.61
C GLU A 176 -4.67 -13.75 4.21
N ARG A 177 -3.87 -13.55 3.16
CA ARG A 177 -4.33 -13.75 1.79
C ARG A 177 -4.62 -15.24 1.60
N PRO A 178 -5.80 -15.62 1.09
CA PRO A 178 -6.09 -17.03 0.85
C PRO A 178 -5.13 -17.58 -0.20
N ALA A 179 -4.74 -18.85 -0.04
CA ALA A 179 -4.08 -19.57 -1.11
C ALA A 179 -5.06 -19.75 -2.30
N PRO A 180 -4.61 -19.68 -3.56
CA PRO A 180 -5.45 -19.98 -4.70
C PRO A 180 -5.84 -21.46 -4.69
N THR A 181 -7.13 -21.74 -4.50
CA THR A 181 -7.68 -23.11 -4.46
C THR A 181 -8.51 -23.41 -5.71
N ALA A 182 -8.95 -24.65 -5.88
CA ALA A 182 -9.82 -25.04 -7.00
C ALA A 182 -11.16 -24.27 -7.08
N ALA A 183 -11.60 -23.65 -5.97
CA ALA A 183 -12.81 -22.81 -5.94
C ALA A 183 -12.61 -21.44 -6.62
N LEU A 184 -11.36 -20.96 -6.69
CA LEU A 184 -11.02 -19.77 -7.44
C LEU A 184 -11.03 -20.12 -8.93
N THR A 185 -11.85 -19.43 -9.73
CA THR A 185 -11.97 -19.72 -11.16
C THR A 185 -11.88 -18.47 -12.02
N ILE A 186 -11.28 -18.63 -13.20
CA ILE A 186 -11.28 -17.66 -14.29
C ILE A 186 -11.75 -18.40 -15.55
N THR A 187 -12.79 -17.91 -16.19
CA THR A 187 -13.21 -18.43 -17.50
C THR A 187 -12.48 -17.69 -18.60
N VAL A 188 -11.74 -18.41 -19.45
CA VAL A 188 -11.10 -17.88 -20.66
C VAL A 188 -11.91 -18.33 -21.87
N GLU A 189 -12.61 -17.40 -22.51
CA GLU A 189 -13.38 -17.65 -23.71
C GLU A 189 -12.56 -17.33 -24.95
N THR A 190 -12.43 -18.31 -25.84
CA THR A 190 -11.72 -18.21 -27.12
C THR A 190 -12.63 -18.66 -28.25
N ALA A 191 -12.21 -18.46 -29.50
CA ALA A 191 -12.92 -19.00 -30.66
C ALA A 191 -13.03 -20.54 -30.65
N ALA A 192 -12.11 -21.25 -29.98
CA ALA A 192 -12.15 -22.70 -29.82
C ALA A 192 -13.12 -23.17 -28.72
N GLY A 193 -13.65 -22.24 -27.91
CA GLY A 193 -14.52 -22.50 -26.78
C GLY A 193 -13.97 -21.99 -25.44
N PRO A 194 -14.77 -22.10 -24.37
CA PRO A 194 -14.37 -21.68 -23.03
C PRO A 194 -13.46 -22.71 -22.35
N THR A 195 -12.42 -22.22 -21.67
CA THR A 195 -11.55 -22.99 -20.78
C THR A 195 -11.62 -22.38 -19.38
N VAL A 196 -11.68 -23.22 -18.35
CA VAL A 196 -11.67 -22.76 -16.95
C VAL A 196 -10.29 -22.99 -16.33
N LEU A 197 -9.67 -21.89 -15.91
CA LEU A 197 -8.49 -21.91 -15.06
C LEU A 197 -8.94 -21.87 -13.60
N THR A 198 -8.54 -22.88 -12.85
CA THR A 198 -8.79 -23.02 -11.42
C THR A 198 -7.55 -22.56 -10.63
N GLY A 199 -7.71 -22.17 -9.36
CA GLY A 199 -6.61 -21.60 -8.57
C GLY A 199 -5.39 -22.53 -8.42
N ASP A 200 -5.60 -23.84 -8.36
CA ASP A 200 -4.53 -24.85 -8.40
C ASP A 200 -3.72 -24.78 -9.71
N LYS A 201 -4.38 -24.60 -10.86
CA LYS A 201 -3.68 -24.40 -12.15
C LYS A 201 -2.92 -23.08 -12.20
N LEU A 202 -3.39 -22.04 -11.50
CA LEU A 202 -2.68 -20.76 -11.42
C LEU A 202 -1.34 -20.89 -10.69
N THR A 203 -1.19 -21.83 -9.74
CA THR A 203 0.08 -22.03 -9.02
C THR A 203 1.24 -22.47 -9.92
N ALA A 204 0.94 -23.08 -11.07
CA ALA A 204 1.94 -23.49 -12.06
C ALA A 204 2.33 -22.37 -13.04
N VAL A 205 1.56 -21.28 -13.08
CA VAL A 205 1.85 -20.13 -13.96
C VAL A 205 2.95 -19.28 -13.32
N PRO A 206 3.96 -18.81 -14.10
CA PRO A 206 5.00 -17.93 -13.57
C PRO A 206 4.42 -16.72 -12.84
N SER A 207 4.94 -16.47 -11.64
CA SER A 207 4.53 -15.32 -10.86
C SER A 207 5.33 -14.08 -11.23
N ILE A 208 4.68 -12.93 -11.14
CA ILE A 208 5.27 -11.60 -11.26
C ILE A 208 4.80 -10.73 -10.09
N THR A 209 5.49 -9.61 -9.87
CA THR A 209 5.05 -8.56 -8.96
C THR A 209 4.70 -7.30 -9.75
N ALA A 210 3.89 -6.41 -9.17
CA ALA A 210 3.63 -5.12 -9.80
C ALA A 210 4.93 -4.29 -9.85
N PRO A 211 5.14 -3.47 -10.89
CA PRO A 211 6.32 -2.62 -10.99
C PRO A 211 6.30 -1.43 -10.03
N ILE A 212 5.10 -1.02 -9.58
CA ILE A 212 4.85 0.05 -8.62
C ILE A 212 3.65 -0.30 -7.73
N GLY A 213 3.54 0.36 -6.58
CA GLY A 213 2.43 0.16 -5.64
C GLY A 213 2.60 -1.12 -4.82
N ASP A 214 1.75 -2.12 -5.06
CA ASP A 214 1.80 -3.42 -4.34
C ASP A 214 2.84 -4.34 -5.00
N THR A 215 4.11 -4.08 -4.71
CA THR A 215 5.26 -4.78 -5.29
C THR A 215 5.64 -6.07 -4.58
N GLU A 216 5.01 -6.35 -3.43
CA GLU A 216 5.29 -7.53 -2.59
C GLU A 216 4.35 -8.69 -2.91
N THR A 217 3.14 -8.39 -3.39
CA THR A 217 2.15 -9.43 -3.70
C THR A 217 2.52 -10.17 -4.99
N PRO A 218 2.72 -11.50 -4.92
CA PRO A 218 2.80 -12.30 -6.13
C PRO A 218 1.46 -12.29 -6.87
N GLY A 219 1.53 -12.18 -8.18
CA GLY A 219 0.41 -12.33 -9.09
C GLY A 219 0.88 -12.93 -10.40
N TRP A 220 0.09 -12.78 -11.44
CA TRP A 220 0.33 -13.38 -12.75
C TRP A 220 0.19 -12.34 -13.85
N HIS A 221 0.89 -12.55 -14.96
CA HIS A 221 0.67 -11.77 -16.16
C HIS A 221 -0.50 -12.36 -16.96
N ILE A 222 -1.42 -11.53 -17.47
CA ILE A 222 -2.58 -12.02 -18.25
C ILE A 222 -2.17 -12.89 -19.41
N LEU A 223 -1.14 -12.49 -20.16
CA LEU A 223 -0.68 -13.27 -21.31
C LEU A 223 -0.17 -14.67 -20.92
N ASP A 224 0.40 -14.84 -19.74
CA ASP A 224 0.82 -16.16 -19.24
C ASP A 224 -0.39 -17.00 -18.80
N LEU A 225 -1.42 -16.37 -18.24
CA LEU A 225 -2.71 -17.02 -17.99
C LEU A 225 -3.36 -17.51 -19.29
N LEU A 226 -3.32 -16.70 -20.35
CA LEU A 226 -3.85 -17.08 -21.65
C LEU A 226 -3.10 -18.29 -22.23
N THR A 227 -1.77 -18.30 -22.15
CA THR A 227 -0.97 -19.46 -22.55
C THR A 227 -1.32 -20.71 -21.75
N ALA A 228 -1.50 -20.57 -20.43
CA ALA A 228 -1.95 -21.67 -19.56
C ALA A 228 -3.38 -22.17 -19.90
N ALA A 229 -4.22 -21.30 -20.46
CA ALA A 229 -5.54 -21.64 -20.99
C ALA A 229 -5.51 -22.21 -22.42
N GLY A 230 -4.32 -22.45 -23.00
CA GLY A 230 -4.17 -23.02 -24.34
C GLY A 230 -4.21 -22.00 -25.48
N VAL A 231 -4.15 -20.69 -25.19
CA VAL A 231 -4.02 -19.67 -26.23
C VAL A 231 -2.58 -19.66 -26.75
N THR A 232 -2.38 -20.16 -27.96
CA THR A 232 -1.06 -20.31 -28.59
C THR A 232 -0.69 -19.16 -29.54
N THR A 233 -1.67 -18.38 -29.96
CA THR A 233 -1.48 -17.22 -30.85
C THR A 233 -1.54 -15.92 -30.04
N ALA A 234 -0.79 -14.90 -30.49
CA ALA A 234 -0.86 -13.59 -29.87
C ALA A 234 -2.27 -12.99 -30.07
N PRO A 235 -2.99 -12.63 -28.99
CA PRO A 235 -4.33 -12.09 -29.10
C PRO A 235 -4.29 -10.67 -29.68
N THR A 236 -5.32 -10.31 -30.44
CA THR A 236 -5.46 -8.94 -30.96
C THR A 236 -6.28 -8.07 -30.02
N THR A 237 -7.26 -8.69 -29.34
CA THR A 237 -8.10 -8.05 -28.34
C THR A 237 -8.29 -8.98 -27.15
N VAL A 238 -8.17 -8.43 -25.95
CA VAL A 238 -8.48 -9.13 -24.70
C VAL A 238 -9.48 -8.29 -23.92
N THR A 239 -10.66 -8.84 -23.60
CA THR A 239 -11.66 -8.17 -22.77
C THR A 239 -11.78 -8.88 -21.44
N LEU A 240 -11.54 -8.14 -20.36
CA LEU A 240 -11.63 -8.59 -18.98
C LEU A 240 -13.01 -8.23 -18.45
N VAL A 241 -13.70 -9.18 -17.83
CA VAL A 241 -15.08 -9.00 -17.36
C VAL A 241 -15.18 -9.47 -15.91
N ASP A 242 -15.82 -8.65 -15.07
CA ASP A 242 -16.16 -9.03 -13.69
C ASP A 242 -17.53 -9.73 -13.62
N PRO A 243 -17.92 -10.33 -12.47
CA PRO A 243 -19.23 -10.94 -12.28
C PRO A 243 -20.42 -9.98 -12.46
N GLU A 244 -20.22 -8.67 -12.33
CA GLU A 244 -21.25 -7.65 -12.48
C GLU A 244 -21.44 -7.22 -13.95
N GLY A 245 -20.55 -7.69 -14.85
CA GLY A 245 -20.57 -7.38 -16.28
C GLY A 245 -19.76 -6.14 -16.66
N THR A 246 -19.05 -5.51 -15.72
CA THR A 246 -18.10 -4.44 -16.04
C THR A 246 -16.97 -5.02 -16.88
N ALA A 247 -16.65 -4.35 -17.99
CA ALA A 247 -15.64 -4.80 -18.93
C ALA A 247 -14.50 -3.79 -19.09
N LEU A 248 -13.28 -4.30 -19.17
CA LEU A 248 -12.08 -3.56 -19.57
C LEU A 248 -11.47 -4.23 -20.79
N THR A 249 -11.39 -3.50 -21.90
CA THR A 249 -10.82 -4.00 -23.16
C THR A 249 -9.38 -3.52 -23.35
N LEU A 250 -8.51 -4.46 -23.71
CA LEU A 250 -7.10 -4.29 -24.02
C LEU A 250 -6.88 -4.54 -25.51
N THR A 251 -6.18 -3.63 -26.19
CA THR A 251 -5.92 -3.75 -27.64
C THR A 251 -4.53 -3.23 -28.00
N GLY A 252 -3.99 -3.72 -29.12
CA GLY A 252 -2.76 -3.17 -29.71
C GLY A 252 -1.61 -3.09 -28.71
N GLY A 253 -1.10 -1.87 -28.47
CA GLY A 253 0.01 -1.61 -27.56
C GLY A 253 -0.22 -1.99 -26.09
N ASP A 254 -1.48 -2.20 -25.68
CA ASP A 254 -1.80 -2.72 -24.33
C ASP A 254 -1.28 -4.14 -24.11
N LEU A 255 -1.05 -4.90 -25.19
CA LEU A 255 -0.65 -6.30 -25.17
C LEU A 255 0.87 -6.46 -25.39
N ASP A 256 1.62 -5.36 -25.54
CA ASP A 256 3.07 -5.37 -25.70
C ASP A 256 3.77 -5.47 -24.33
N ARG A 257 4.41 -6.61 -24.06
CA ARG A 257 5.17 -6.86 -22.81
C ARG A 257 6.36 -5.93 -22.62
N ALA A 258 6.88 -5.29 -23.67
CA ALA A 258 8.00 -4.36 -23.54
C ALA A 258 7.58 -3.03 -22.90
N SER A 259 6.33 -2.60 -23.13
CA SER A 259 5.79 -1.33 -22.65
C SER A 259 4.67 -1.47 -21.64
N THR A 260 4.18 -2.68 -21.36
CA THR A 260 3.06 -2.92 -20.43
C THR A 260 3.28 -4.12 -19.53
N ILE A 261 2.68 -4.05 -18.33
CA ILE A 261 2.52 -5.18 -17.42
C ILE A 261 1.03 -5.33 -17.12
N LEU A 262 0.47 -6.47 -17.49
CA LEU A 262 -0.94 -6.83 -17.29
C LEU A 262 -1.07 -7.74 -16.07
N TYR A 263 -1.10 -7.14 -14.90
CA TYR A 263 -0.94 -7.82 -13.62
C TYR A 263 -2.28 -8.24 -13.01
N VAL A 264 -2.40 -9.52 -12.65
CA VAL A 264 -3.56 -10.09 -11.94
C VAL A 264 -3.10 -10.64 -10.60
N LYS A 265 -3.77 -10.27 -9.50
CA LYS A 265 -3.47 -10.80 -8.16
C LYS A 265 -4.72 -11.27 -7.43
N LEU A 266 -4.54 -12.19 -6.49
CA LEU A 266 -5.56 -12.55 -5.51
C LEU A 266 -5.51 -11.56 -4.34
N ASN A 267 -6.59 -10.85 -4.08
CA ASN A 267 -6.66 -9.97 -2.90
C ASN A 267 -6.99 -10.79 -1.63
N ARG A 268 -6.93 -10.12 -0.47
CA ARG A 268 -7.26 -10.77 0.82
C ARG A 268 -8.73 -11.19 0.93
N GLY A 269 -9.62 -10.56 0.18
CA GLY A 269 -11.04 -10.94 0.07
C GLY A 269 -11.31 -12.14 -0.83
N GLY A 270 -10.28 -12.82 -1.36
CA GLY A 270 -10.46 -13.98 -2.24
C GLY A 270 -10.88 -13.66 -3.67
N GLN A 271 -10.82 -12.38 -4.07
CA GLN A 271 -11.16 -11.92 -5.41
C GLN A 271 -9.91 -11.64 -6.23
N LEU A 272 -9.98 -11.93 -7.53
CA LEU A 272 -8.93 -11.52 -8.46
C LEU A 272 -9.05 -10.04 -8.79
N ARG A 273 -7.93 -9.33 -8.74
CA ARG A 273 -7.83 -7.94 -9.17
C ARG A 273 -6.84 -7.82 -10.29
N PHE A 274 -7.26 -7.12 -11.33
CA PHE A 274 -6.43 -6.77 -12.46
C PHE A 274 -5.94 -5.32 -12.33
N ARG A 275 -4.68 -5.08 -12.71
CA ARG A 275 -4.10 -3.76 -12.91
C ARG A 275 -3.27 -3.75 -14.19
N ARG A 276 -3.44 -2.71 -15.00
CA ARG A 276 -2.58 -2.42 -16.15
C ARG A 276 -1.55 -1.38 -15.73
N PHE A 277 -0.28 -1.69 -15.95
CA PHE A 277 0.81 -0.74 -15.85
C PHE A 277 1.37 -0.46 -17.24
N ALA A 278 1.59 0.81 -17.57
CA ALA A 278 2.20 1.24 -18.82
C ALA A 278 3.49 1.99 -18.54
N LYS A 279 4.49 1.81 -19.40
CA LYS A 279 5.77 2.48 -19.30
C LYS A 279 5.72 3.84 -19.99
N ARG A 280 6.11 4.90 -19.29
CA ARG A 280 6.29 6.26 -19.80
C ARG A 280 7.75 6.64 -19.69
N GLY A 281 8.51 6.47 -20.78
CA GLY A 281 9.96 6.64 -20.73
C GLY A 281 10.61 5.61 -19.79
N THR A 282 11.15 6.06 -18.66
CA THR A 282 11.76 5.18 -17.64
C THR A 282 10.87 4.90 -16.43
N THR A 283 9.66 5.49 -16.37
CA THR A 283 8.73 5.33 -15.24
C THR A 283 7.58 4.41 -15.61
N TRP A 284 6.98 3.79 -14.59
CA TRP A 284 5.77 3.00 -14.71
C TRP A 284 4.58 3.78 -14.15
N GLU A 285 3.42 3.66 -14.78
CA GLU A 285 2.17 4.26 -14.34
C GLU A 285 1.05 3.23 -14.36
N MET A 286 0.17 3.26 -13.37
CA MET A 286 -1.06 2.46 -13.37
C MET A 286 -2.11 3.15 -14.26
N THR A 287 -2.54 2.48 -15.33
CA THR A 287 -3.41 3.07 -16.36
C THR A 287 -4.74 2.33 -16.52
N GLY A 288 -5.01 1.33 -15.69
CA GLY A 288 -6.28 0.60 -15.69
C GLY A 288 -6.39 -0.36 -14.51
N GLU A 289 -7.60 -0.58 -14.02
CA GLU A 289 -7.91 -1.52 -12.93
C GLU A 289 -9.26 -2.19 -13.20
N LEU A 290 -9.39 -3.46 -12.81
CA LEU A 290 -10.67 -4.16 -12.69
C LEU A 290 -10.69 -4.97 -11.39
N ARG A 291 -11.78 -4.85 -10.63
CA ARG A 291 -11.95 -5.54 -9.34
C ARG A 291 -12.87 -6.73 -9.54
N GLY A 292 -12.42 -7.92 -9.15
CA GLY A 292 -13.21 -9.14 -9.29
C GLY A 292 -13.14 -9.72 -10.71
N LEU A 293 -11.96 -9.92 -11.28
CA LEU A 293 -11.83 -10.60 -12.58
C LEU A 293 -12.42 -12.02 -12.51
N GLY A 294 -13.45 -12.30 -13.31
CA GLY A 294 -14.07 -13.63 -13.41
C GLY A 294 -13.99 -14.25 -14.80
N LYS A 295 -13.89 -13.42 -15.85
CA LYS A 295 -13.89 -13.87 -17.24
C LYS A 295 -12.93 -13.06 -18.11
N ILE A 296 -12.27 -13.74 -19.05
CA ILE A 296 -11.40 -13.16 -20.07
C ILE A 296 -11.92 -13.62 -21.44
N VAL A 297 -12.27 -12.69 -22.32
CA VAL A 297 -12.67 -12.98 -23.70
C VAL A 297 -11.53 -12.61 -24.63
N VAL A 298 -11.11 -13.55 -25.46
CA VAL A 298 -9.97 -13.41 -26.38
C VAL A 298 -10.47 -13.41 -27.82
N LYS A 299 -10.00 -12.45 -28.61
CA LYS A 299 -10.22 -12.38 -30.07
C LYS A 299 -8.91 -12.25 -30.83
#